data_AF-A0A6P2D126-F1
#
_entry.id   AF-A0A6P2D126-F1
#
_cell.length_a   1.000
_cell.length_b   1.000
_cell.length_c   1.000
_cell.angle_alpha   90.00
_cell.angle_beta   90.00
_cell.angle_gamma   90.00
#
_symmetry.space_group_name_H-M   'P 1'
#
loop_
_entity.id
_entity.type
_entity.pdbx_description
1 polymer ?
#
loop_
_entity_poly.entity_id
_entity_poly.type
_entity_poly.pdbx_seq_one_letter_code
_entity_poly.pdbx_strand_id
1 'polypeptide(L)'
;MAIRTRTFGALGLMILVTTGCSTVGESLGFSTPTNPLSKNAKAVRDTAPVPAPVPRELAMSLLSAHVVEAGDTLLVQPVELDAPVRLPPDQPVQPDGTIDLGQYGRPVVAGKTLPEVEVVVRDTVAAKEKKAVPMTVRLLARPGKVFYVLGEVNAPGAFPVTGHDTVLSAITQAGGPTRRASLQNIIVARPSLPDGCRTVLPVCYTNIVQLGDTSTNYQLLPGDRIFVPSKGTFEDLFGGYFKRGGPCDGPQVSCFSGNCNPACGGLPTVPVPTP
;
A
#
# COMPACT_ATOMS: atom_id res chain seq x y z
N MET A 1 18.80 90.86 -17.73
CA MET A 1 18.79 89.47 -18.22
C MET A 1 17.81 88.69 -17.36
N ALA A 2 16.60 88.45 -17.89
CA ALA A 2 15.50 87.80 -17.17
C ALA A 2 15.60 86.28 -17.37
N ILE A 3 15.64 85.50 -16.28
CA ILE A 3 15.60 84.04 -16.32
C ILE A 3 14.34 83.57 -15.61
N ARG A 4 13.45 83.00 -16.43
CA ARG A 4 12.15 82.40 -16.11
C ARG A 4 12.26 81.32 -15.03
N THR A 5 11.46 81.47 -13.98
CA THR A 5 11.08 80.41 -13.05
C THR A 5 10.13 79.42 -13.74
N ARG A 6 10.50 78.14 -13.76
CA ARG A 6 9.64 77.04 -14.24
C ARG A 6 8.95 76.37 -13.05
N THR A 7 7.64 76.52 -13.02
CA THR A 7 6.68 75.80 -12.17
C THR A 7 6.69 74.31 -12.51
N PHE A 8 7.05 73.44 -11.57
CA PHE A 8 6.80 71.99 -11.65
C PHE A 8 5.43 71.70 -11.04
N GLY A 9 4.49 71.31 -11.90
CA GLY A 9 3.14 70.89 -11.51
C GLY A 9 3.17 69.54 -10.80
N ALA A 10 2.53 69.48 -9.64
CA ALA A 10 2.22 68.25 -8.93
C ALA A 10 1.09 67.51 -9.66
N LEU A 11 1.41 66.41 -10.35
CA LEU A 11 0.40 65.46 -10.81
C LEU A 11 0.14 64.45 -9.68
N GLY A 12 -0.91 64.69 -8.90
CA GLY A 12 -1.45 63.73 -7.96
C GLY A 12 -2.18 62.62 -8.72
N LEU A 13 -1.62 61.41 -8.72
CA LEU A 13 -2.30 60.21 -9.21
C LEU A 13 -3.18 59.67 -8.07
N MET A 14 -4.42 60.14 -8.03
CA MET A 14 -5.51 59.64 -7.19
C MET A 14 -5.87 58.22 -7.67
N ILE A 15 -5.37 57.19 -6.99
CA ILE A 15 -5.78 55.80 -7.21
C ILE A 15 -7.18 55.63 -6.62
N LEU A 16 -8.20 55.58 -7.48
CA LEU A 16 -9.55 55.18 -7.10
C LEU A 16 -9.52 53.77 -6.51
N VAL A 17 -9.77 53.66 -5.20
CA VAL A 17 -10.13 52.40 -4.55
C VAL A 17 -11.59 52.12 -4.91
N THR A 18 -11.81 51.50 -6.06
CA THR A 18 -13.11 50.89 -6.37
C THR A 18 -13.22 49.59 -5.57
N THR A 19 -14.08 49.59 -4.57
CA THR A 19 -14.60 48.40 -3.89
C THR A 19 -15.41 47.57 -4.87
N GLY A 20 -14.72 46.82 -5.72
CA GLY A 20 -15.26 45.72 -6.52
C GLY A 20 -14.86 44.41 -5.86
N CYS A 21 -15.85 43.66 -5.38
CA CYS A 21 -15.67 42.28 -4.93
C CYS A 21 -15.46 41.40 -6.18
N SER A 22 -14.27 41.49 -6.76
CA SER A 22 -13.85 40.62 -7.85
C SER A 22 -12.98 39.54 -7.24
N THR A 23 -13.48 38.31 -7.25
CA THR A 23 -12.69 37.10 -7.02
C THR A 23 -11.42 37.18 -7.85
N VAL A 24 -10.29 37.45 -7.19
CA VAL A 24 -8.98 37.52 -7.84
C VAL A 24 -8.69 36.11 -8.33
N GLY A 25 -8.71 35.98 -9.65
CA GLY A 25 -8.54 34.72 -10.35
C GLY A 25 -7.23 34.04 -10.02
N GLU A 26 -7.30 32.72 -10.10
CA GLU A 26 -6.22 31.74 -10.15
C GLU A 26 -5.28 31.99 -11.35
N SER A 27 -4.55 33.11 -11.38
CA SER A 27 -3.64 33.43 -12.51
C SER A 27 -2.17 33.63 -12.13
N LEU A 28 -1.76 33.12 -10.96
CA LEU A 28 -0.36 32.80 -10.71
C LEU A 28 -0.31 31.31 -10.40
N GLY A 29 0.36 30.52 -11.23
CA GLY A 29 0.39 29.05 -11.23
C GLY A 29 1.04 28.41 -10.00
N PHE A 30 0.72 28.86 -8.79
CA PHE A 30 1.12 28.26 -7.53
C PHE A 30 0.16 27.12 -7.21
N SER A 31 0.42 25.94 -7.77
CA SER A 31 -0.28 24.71 -7.39
C SER A 31 0.03 24.41 -5.92
N THR A 32 -0.92 24.63 -5.02
CA THR A 32 -0.81 24.18 -3.63
C THR A 32 -0.89 22.65 -3.60
N PRO A 33 0.01 21.95 -2.90
CA PRO A 33 -0.04 20.50 -2.80
C PRO A 33 -1.36 20.08 -2.12
N THR A 34 -2.16 19.27 -2.81
CA THR A 34 -3.46 18.77 -2.36
C THR A 34 -3.32 17.75 -1.23
N ASN A 35 -2.29 16.90 -1.31
CA ASN A 35 -2.04 15.80 -0.36
C ASN A 35 -0.54 15.71 -0.04
N PRO A 36 0.04 16.66 0.71
CA PRO A 36 1.45 16.62 1.06
C PRO A 36 1.74 15.55 2.12
N LEU A 37 2.96 15.02 2.10
CA LEU A 37 3.45 14.18 3.18
C LEU A 37 3.56 14.98 4.49
N SER A 38 3.06 14.44 5.60
CA SER A 38 3.14 15.12 6.90
C SER A 38 4.59 15.25 7.38
N LYS A 39 4.88 16.29 8.19
CA LYS A 39 6.23 16.54 8.73
C LYS A 39 6.76 15.34 9.52
N ASN A 40 5.91 14.72 10.34
CA ASN A 40 6.26 13.55 11.13
C ASN A 40 6.53 12.33 10.24
N ALA A 41 5.69 12.07 9.23
CA ALA A 41 5.92 10.95 8.31
C ALA A 41 7.22 11.14 7.51
N LYS A 42 7.52 12.37 7.09
CA LYS A 42 8.77 12.71 6.43
C LYS A 42 9.98 12.45 7.33
N ALA A 43 9.94 12.88 8.59
CA ALA A 43 11.02 12.66 9.54
C ALA A 43 11.30 11.16 9.78
N VAL A 44 10.24 10.36 9.99
CA VAL A 44 10.39 8.90 10.18
C VAL A 44 10.95 8.23 8.92
N ARG A 45 10.44 8.60 7.74
CA ARG A 45 10.93 8.11 6.45
C ARG A 45 12.42 8.41 6.25
N ASP A 46 12.84 9.63 6.56
CA ASP A 46 14.23 10.08 6.33
C ASP A 46 15.22 9.35 7.26
N THR A 47 14.75 8.82 8.39
CA THR A 47 15.55 7.98 9.30
C THR A 47 15.54 6.49 8.97
N ALA A 48 14.70 6.04 8.03
CA ALA A 48 14.58 4.63 7.71
C ALA A 48 15.79 4.14 6.88
N PRO A 49 16.39 2.99 7.21
CA PRO A 49 17.50 2.43 6.45
C PRO A 49 17.04 1.97 5.05
N VAL A 50 17.89 2.18 4.04
CA VAL A 50 17.69 1.67 2.68
C VAL A 50 18.88 0.79 2.29
N PRO A 51 18.68 -0.52 2.03
CA PRO A 51 17.41 -1.23 2.15
C PRO A 51 17.01 -1.55 3.59
N ALA A 52 15.71 -1.48 3.89
CA ALA A 52 15.19 -1.89 5.19
C ALA A 52 15.24 -3.43 5.34
N PRO A 53 15.43 -3.96 6.56
CA PRO A 53 15.43 -5.40 6.85
C PRO A 53 14.00 -5.95 6.89
N VAL A 54 13.26 -5.78 5.80
CA VAL A 54 11.88 -6.23 5.62
C VAL A 54 11.73 -7.04 4.33
N PRO A 55 10.69 -7.87 4.22
CA PRO A 55 10.43 -8.67 3.03
C PRO A 55 10.24 -7.80 1.77
N ARG A 56 10.83 -8.26 0.66
CA ARG A 56 10.95 -7.53 -0.62
C ARG A 56 10.69 -8.46 -1.79
N GLU A 57 10.57 -7.90 -2.99
CA GLU A 57 10.31 -8.64 -4.23
C GLU A 57 11.21 -9.88 -4.40
N LEU A 58 12.53 -9.75 -4.18
CA LEU A 58 13.48 -10.86 -4.33
C LEU A 58 13.62 -11.75 -3.08
N ALA A 59 13.01 -11.35 -1.95
CA ALA A 59 13.10 -12.04 -0.68
C ALA A 59 11.76 -11.92 0.07
N MET A 60 10.72 -12.55 -0.50
CA MET A 60 9.38 -12.55 0.08
C MET A 60 9.30 -13.51 1.28
N SER A 61 8.53 -13.11 2.29
CA SER A 61 8.15 -13.99 3.40
C SER A 61 6.79 -14.62 3.14
N LEU A 62 6.61 -15.87 3.54
CA LEU A 62 5.29 -16.51 3.53
C LEU A 62 4.38 -15.82 4.56
N LEU A 63 3.12 -15.59 4.20
CA LEU A 63 2.12 -15.16 5.16
C LEU A 63 1.87 -16.28 6.18
N SER A 64 1.55 -15.89 7.42
CA SER A 64 1.19 -16.84 8.47
C SER A 64 0.00 -17.70 8.07
N ALA A 65 -0.07 -18.91 8.62
CA ALA A 65 -1.24 -19.79 8.46
C ALA A 65 -2.52 -19.02 8.80
N HIS A 66 -3.57 -19.25 8.02
CA HIS A 66 -4.85 -18.57 8.22
C HIS A 66 -5.53 -19.06 9.49
N VAL A 67 -6.04 -18.11 10.24
CA VAL A 67 -6.88 -18.33 11.40
C VAL A 67 -8.27 -17.83 11.02
N VAL A 68 -9.29 -18.63 11.29
CA VAL A 68 -10.67 -18.30 10.93
C VAL A 68 -11.10 -17.02 11.64
N GLU A 69 -11.63 -16.08 10.88
CA GLU A 69 -12.08 -14.77 11.34
C GLU A 69 -13.59 -14.62 11.05
N ALA A 70 -14.27 -13.68 11.75
CA ALA A 70 -15.66 -13.37 11.46
C ALA A 70 -15.81 -12.86 10.02
N GLY A 71 -16.86 -13.32 9.33
CA GLY A 71 -17.10 -13.05 7.91
C GLY A 71 -16.50 -14.06 6.93
N ASP A 72 -15.59 -14.95 7.38
CA ASP A 72 -15.16 -16.09 6.56
C ASP A 72 -16.35 -16.97 6.18
N THR A 73 -16.29 -17.63 5.03
CA THR A 73 -17.26 -18.63 4.59
C THR A 73 -16.58 -19.97 4.46
N LEU A 74 -17.04 -20.94 5.25
CA LEU A 74 -16.50 -22.28 5.32
C LEU A 74 -17.45 -23.24 4.59
N LEU A 75 -16.91 -24.11 3.73
CA LEU A 75 -17.62 -25.29 3.24
C LEU A 75 -17.45 -26.39 4.28
N VAL A 76 -18.55 -26.77 4.92
CA VAL A 76 -18.58 -27.86 5.89
C VAL A 76 -19.36 -29.01 5.29
N GLN A 77 -18.68 -30.12 5.00
CA GLN A 77 -19.33 -31.28 4.41
C GLN A 77 -18.79 -32.61 4.99
N PRO A 78 -19.62 -33.64 5.05
CA PRO A 78 -19.14 -35.01 5.27
C PRO A 78 -18.16 -35.42 4.17
N VAL A 79 -17.15 -36.21 4.53
CA VAL A 79 -16.22 -36.79 3.54
C VAL A 79 -16.94 -37.83 2.67
N GLU A 80 -17.89 -38.54 3.25
CA GLU A 80 -18.72 -39.54 2.57
C GLU A 80 -20.00 -38.88 2.03
N LEU A 81 -20.22 -38.95 0.71
CA LEU A 81 -21.40 -38.37 0.05
C LEU A 81 -22.74 -38.93 0.60
N ASP A 82 -22.74 -40.21 0.98
CA ASP A 82 -23.93 -40.93 1.45
C ASP A 82 -24.15 -40.82 2.97
N ALA A 83 -23.39 -39.98 3.66
CA ALA A 83 -23.56 -39.77 5.08
C ALA A 83 -24.99 -39.29 5.39
N PRO A 84 -25.63 -39.75 6.49
CA PRO A 84 -26.98 -39.34 6.87
C PRO A 84 -27.05 -37.89 7.35
N VAL A 85 -25.89 -37.27 7.60
CA VAL A 85 -25.76 -35.89 8.09
C VAL A 85 -26.19 -34.91 6.99
N ARG A 86 -27.06 -33.97 7.36
CA ARG A 86 -27.54 -32.90 6.48
C ARG A 86 -27.11 -31.56 7.07
N LEU A 87 -26.12 -30.95 6.45
CA LEU A 87 -25.59 -29.64 6.83
C LEU A 87 -25.83 -28.65 5.68
N PRO A 88 -26.09 -27.37 5.98
CA PRO A 88 -25.97 -26.34 4.96
C PRO A 88 -24.49 -26.29 4.52
N PRO A 89 -24.21 -26.29 3.21
CA PRO A 89 -22.84 -26.42 2.70
C PRO A 89 -21.99 -25.19 3.04
N ASP A 90 -22.50 -24.00 2.76
CA ASP A 90 -21.78 -22.74 2.91
C ASP A 90 -22.12 -22.11 4.26
N GLN A 91 -21.12 -22.05 5.14
CA GLN A 91 -21.25 -21.61 6.52
C GLN A 91 -20.50 -20.29 6.73
N PRO A 92 -21.21 -19.15 6.72
CA PRO A 92 -20.60 -17.88 7.10
C PRO A 92 -20.32 -17.87 8.60
N VAL A 93 -19.11 -17.47 8.97
CA VAL A 93 -18.69 -17.23 10.36
C VAL A 93 -19.34 -15.95 10.83
N GLN A 94 -20.20 -16.06 11.82
CA GLN A 94 -20.97 -14.97 12.38
C GLN A 94 -20.08 -13.98 13.16
N PRO A 95 -20.57 -12.76 13.46
CA PRO A 95 -19.83 -11.77 14.24
C PRO A 95 -19.45 -12.22 15.66
N ASP A 96 -20.17 -13.20 16.22
CA ASP A 96 -19.85 -13.84 17.49
C ASP A 96 -18.78 -14.96 17.37
N GLY A 97 -18.29 -15.22 16.15
CA GLY A 97 -17.28 -16.22 15.85
C GLY A 97 -17.80 -17.65 15.72
N THR A 98 -19.12 -17.84 15.65
CA THR A 98 -19.76 -19.14 15.48
C THR A 98 -20.15 -19.43 14.03
N ILE A 99 -20.36 -20.72 13.72
CA ILE A 99 -21.03 -21.16 12.47
C ILE A 99 -22.33 -21.88 12.81
N ASP A 100 -23.28 -21.93 11.87
CA ASP A 100 -24.59 -22.52 12.10
C ASP A 100 -24.72 -23.91 11.46
N LEU A 101 -24.49 -24.95 12.25
CA LEU A 101 -24.66 -26.33 11.80
C LEU A 101 -26.12 -26.79 11.92
N GLY A 102 -27.10 -25.89 12.02
CA GLY A 102 -28.52 -26.18 12.13
C GLY A 102 -28.83 -27.03 13.37
N GLN A 103 -29.38 -28.22 13.17
CA GLN A 103 -29.76 -29.11 14.27
C GLN A 103 -28.57 -29.57 15.13
N TYR A 104 -27.33 -29.46 14.64
CA TYR A 104 -26.12 -29.86 15.36
C TYR A 104 -25.61 -28.78 16.33
N GLY A 105 -26.05 -27.53 16.16
CA GLY A 105 -25.72 -26.42 17.05
C GLY A 105 -24.77 -25.39 16.45
N ARG A 106 -24.26 -24.49 17.29
CA ARG A 106 -23.48 -23.31 16.88
C ARG A 106 -22.10 -23.29 17.53
N PRO A 107 -21.14 -24.10 17.06
CA PRO A 107 -19.80 -24.14 17.64
C PRO A 107 -19.01 -22.86 17.34
N VAL A 108 -18.12 -22.49 18.26
CA VAL A 108 -17.19 -21.35 18.09
C VAL A 108 -15.98 -21.80 17.28
N VAL A 109 -15.74 -21.11 16.16
CA VAL A 109 -14.66 -21.43 15.20
C VAL A 109 -13.67 -20.28 14.99
N ALA A 110 -14.05 -19.05 15.33
CA ALA A 110 -13.14 -17.91 15.24
C ALA A 110 -11.91 -18.11 16.13
N GLY A 111 -10.74 -17.70 15.63
CA GLY A 111 -9.46 -17.88 16.32
C GLY A 111 -8.85 -19.27 16.17
N LYS A 112 -9.49 -20.19 15.44
CA LYS A 112 -8.99 -21.56 15.19
C LYS A 112 -8.42 -21.70 13.78
N THR A 113 -7.49 -22.63 13.62
CA THR A 113 -7.03 -23.05 12.29
C THR A 113 -8.05 -23.98 11.63
N LEU A 114 -8.01 -24.13 10.29
CA LEU A 114 -8.95 -25.04 9.60
C LEU A 114 -8.97 -26.47 10.17
N PRO A 115 -7.82 -27.12 10.47
CA PRO A 115 -7.82 -28.45 11.09
C PRO A 115 -8.43 -28.47 12.50
N GLU A 116 -8.24 -27.41 13.28
CA GLU A 116 -8.89 -27.29 14.60
C GLU A 116 -10.42 -27.13 14.45
N VAL A 117 -10.87 -26.41 13.43
CA VAL A 117 -12.30 -26.29 13.13
C VAL A 117 -12.89 -27.63 12.72
N GLU A 118 -12.18 -28.43 11.91
CA GLU A 118 -12.61 -29.79 11.56
C GLU A 118 -12.84 -30.66 12.80
N VAL A 119 -11.93 -30.60 13.77
CA VAL A 119 -12.06 -31.29 15.06
C VAL A 119 -13.31 -30.83 15.81
N VAL A 120 -13.49 -29.51 15.97
CA VAL A 120 -14.64 -28.93 16.69
C VAL A 120 -15.96 -29.31 16.03
N VAL A 121 -16.05 -29.24 14.70
CA VAL A 121 -17.25 -29.58 13.94
C VAL A 121 -17.56 -31.06 14.07
N ARG A 122 -16.56 -31.92 13.89
CA ARG A 122 -16.71 -33.38 14.04
C ARG A 122 -17.24 -33.73 15.42
N ASP A 123 -16.66 -33.15 16.47
CA ASP A 123 -17.05 -33.45 17.85
C ASP A 123 -18.46 -32.91 18.17
N THR A 124 -18.83 -31.75 17.60
CA THR A 124 -20.19 -31.18 17.74
C THR A 124 -21.24 -32.04 17.06
N VAL A 125 -20.96 -32.58 15.86
CA VAL A 125 -21.89 -33.48 15.15
C VAL A 125 -21.95 -34.84 15.84
N ALA A 126 -20.81 -35.39 16.26
CA ALA A 126 -20.74 -36.67 16.97
C ALA A 126 -21.46 -36.67 18.32
N ALA A 127 -21.63 -35.50 18.96
CA ALA A 127 -22.41 -35.37 20.19
C ALA A 127 -23.92 -35.61 19.98
N LYS A 128 -24.43 -35.46 18.76
CA LYS A 128 -25.86 -35.66 18.44
C LYS A 128 -26.13 -36.87 17.54
N GLU A 129 -25.13 -37.33 16.79
CA GLU A 129 -25.22 -38.51 15.94
C GLU A 129 -24.72 -39.77 16.66
N LYS A 130 -25.37 -40.91 16.41
CA LYS A 130 -24.96 -42.20 17.00
C LYS A 130 -23.67 -42.77 16.39
N LYS A 131 -23.27 -42.27 15.22
CA LYS A 131 -22.10 -42.73 14.46
C LYS A 131 -21.20 -41.53 14.17
N ALA A 132 -19.90 -41.70 14.41
CA ALA A 132 -18.91 -40.70 14.01
C ALA A 132 -18.87 -40.58 12.48
N VAL A 133 -19.08 -39.37 11.97
CA VAL A 133 -19.00 -39.06 10.54
C VAL A 133 -17.77 -38.19 10.31
N PRO A 134 -16.83 -38.59 9.45
CA PRO A 134 -15.69 -37.74 9.11
C PRO A 134 -16.17 -36.48 8.38
N MET A 135 -15.74 -35.32 8.86
CA MET A 135 -16.08 -34.01 8.29
C MET A 135 -14.83 -33.38 7.70
N THR A 136 -14.99 -32.68 6.57
CA THR A 136 -13.96 -31.81 6.00
C THR A 136 -14.44 -30.37 6.00
N VAL A 137 -13.53 -29.45 6.32
CA VAL A 137 -13.79 -28.02 6.34
C VAL A 137 -12.84 -27.35 5.35
N ARG A 138 -13.42 -26.63 4.38
CA ARG A 138 -12.65 -25.88 3.38
C ARG A 138 -13.02 -24.41 3.46
N LEU A 139 -12.05 -23.52 3.26
CA LEU A 139 -12.33 -22.09 3.14
C LEU A 139 -12.84 -21.80 1.72
N LEU A 140 -14.07 -21.29 1.58
CA LEU A 140 -14.66 -20.88 0.29
C LEU A 140 -14.40 -19.43 -0.03
N ALA A 141 -14.73 -18.56 0.91
CA ALA A 141 -14.55 -17.14 0.79
C ALA A 141 -13.96 -16.60 2.09
N ARG A 142 -13.01 -15.70 1.95
CA ARG A 142 -12.49 -14.89 3.05
C ARG A 142 -12.73 -13.44 2.65
N PRO A 143 -13.37 -12.61 3.48
CA PRO A 143 -13.26 -11.17 3.29
C PRO A 143 -11.77 -10.82 3.33
N GLY A 144 -11.22 -10.52 2.15
CA GLY A 144 -9.78 -10.46 1.95
C GLY A 144 -9.17 -9.42 2.88
N LYS A 145 -8.04 -9.78 3.52
CA LYS A 145 -7.20 -8.77 4.16
C LYS A 145 -6.79 -7.76 3.09
N VAL A 146 -6.89 -6.47 3.40
CA VAL A 146 -6.63 -5.42 2.42
C VAL A 146 -5.38 -4.61 2.74
N PHE A 147 -4.74 -4.08 1.71
CA PHE A 147 -3.82 -2.95 1.80
C PHE A 147 -4.47 -1.73 1.15
N TYR A 148 -3.97 -0.53 1.44
CA TYR A 148 -4.55 0.72 0.96
C TYR A 148 -3.57 1.46 0.07
N VAL A 149 -4.04 1.97 -1.06
CA VAL A 149 -3.28 2.90 -1.92
C VAL A 149 -3.98 4.24 -1.91
N LEU A 150 -3.28 5.27 -1.47
CA LEU A 150 -3.83 6.59 -1.16
C LEU A 150 -3.00 7.71 -1.79
N GLY A 151 -3.63 8.86 -2.01
CA GLY A 151 -2.99 10.07 -2.53
C GLY A 151 -3.08 10.18 -4.05
N GLU A 152 -2.02 10.69 -4.68
CA GLU A 152 -1.95 11.03 -6.10
C GLU A 152 -1.72 9.81 -7.00
N VAL A 153 -2.70 8.90 -7.02
CA VAL A 153 -2.81 7.78 -7.97
C VAL A 153 -4.11 7.89 -8.77
N ASN A 154 -4.20 7.21 -9.90
CA ASN A 154 -5.39 7.30 -10.77
C ASN A 154 -6.65 6.67 -10.13
N ALA A 155 -6.50 5.61 -9.34
CA ALA A 155 -7.58 4.93 -8.64
C ALA A 155 -7.19 4.61 -7.18
N PRO A 156 -7.30 5.58 -6.26
CA PRO A 156 -7.04 5.34 -4.84
C PRO A 156 -8.13 4.44 -4.24
N GLY A 157 -7.75 3.54 -3.32
CA GLY A 157 -8.69 2.58 -2.76
C GLY A 157 -8.06 1.50 -1.89
N ALA A 158 -8.90 0.56 -1.46
CA ALA A 158 -8.49 -0.66 -0.77
C ALA A 158 -8.39 -1.82 -1.77
N PHE A 159 -7.34 -2.62 -1.65
CA PHE A 159 -7.04 -3.73 -2.56
C PHE A 159 -6.79 -5.01 -1.75
N PRO A 160 -7.24 -6.18 -2.25
CA PRO A 160 -7.05 -7.44 -1.55
C PRO A 160 -5.58 -7.87 -1.54
N VAL A 161 -5.11 -8.40 -0.41
CA VAL A 161 -3.79 -9.00 -0.26
C VAL A 161 -3.86 -10.47 -0.71
N THR A 162 -3.04 -10.80 -1.69
CA THR A 162 -2.81 -12.15 -2.21
C THR A 162 -1.58 -12.81 -1.59
N GLY A 163 -0.66 -12.01 -1.04
CA GLY A 163 0.56 -12.48 -0.38
C GLY A 163 1.82 -12.42 -1.24
N HIS A 164 1.68 -12.14 -2.54
CA HIS A 164 2.81 -11.85 -3.44
C HIS A 164 2.79 -10.39 -3.93
N ASP A 165 1.96 -9.55 -3.31
CA ASP A 165 1.80 -8.15 -3.70
C ASP A 165 3.05 -7.35 -3.30
N THR A 166 3.56 -6.58 -4.25
CA THR A 166 4.65 -5.63 -4.05
C THR A 166 4.17 -4.19 -4.20
N VAL A 167 4.96 -3.22 -3.73
CA VAL A 167 4.65 -1.79 -3.89
C VAL A 167 4.40 -1.42 -5.36
N LEU A 168 5.24 -1.92 -6.28
CA LEU A 168 5.07 -1.69 -7.71
C LEU A 168 3.75 -2.25 -8.23
N SER A 169 3.41 -3.49 -7.85
CA SER A 169 2.17 -4.14 -8.26
C SER A 169 0.94 -3.37 -7.77
N ALA A 170 0.97 -2.89 -6.53
CA ALA A 170 -0.12 -2.13 -5.92
C ALA A 170 -0.34 -0.76 -6.58
N ILE A 171 0.74 -0.01 -6.83
CA ILE A 171 0.63 1.28 -7.53
C ILE A 171 0.10 1.07 -8.95
N THR A 172 0.50 -0.02 -9.61
CA THR A 172 0.02 -0.36 -10.95
C THR A 172 -1.46 -0.77 -10.95
N GLN A 173 -1.89 -1.56 -9.95
CA GLN A 173 -3.31 -1.91 -9.74
C GLN A 173 -4.18 -0.66 -9.47
N ALA A 174 -3.62 0.34 -8.78
CA ALA A 174 -4.23 1.65 -8.59
C ALA A 174 -4.17 2.56 -9.84
N GLY A 175 -3.82 2.02 -11.01
CA GLY A 175 -3.76 2.73 -12.28
C GLY A 175 -2.51 3.60 -12.46
N GLY A 176 -1.52 3.50 -11.58
CA GLY A 176 -0.29 4.29 -11.63
C GLY A 176 -0.39 5.68 -10.97
N PRO A 177 0.76 6.35 -10.76
CA PRO A 177 0.80 7.69 -10.19
C PRO A 177 0.26 8.74 -11.17
N THR A 178 -0.40 9.78 -10.65
CA THR A 178 -0.86 10.90 -11.49
C THR A 178 0.32 11.82 -11.89
N ARG A 179 0.08 12.78 -12.80
CA ARG A 179 1.10 13.79 -13.17
C ARG A 179 1.54 14.67 -11.99
N ARG A 180 0.66 14.84 -11.00
CA ARG A 180 0.90 15.63 -9.78
C ARG A 180 1.56 14.81 -8.66
N ALA A 181 1.81 13.51 -8.85
CA ALA A 181 2.41 12.65 -7.84
C ALA A 181 3.90 12.93 -7.63
N SER A 182 4.34 13.07 -6.38
CA SER A 182 5.75 13.17 -6.03
C SER A 182 6.38 11.78 -5.92
N LEU A 183 7.00 11.32 -7.00
CA LEU A 183 7.60 9.98 -7.12
C LEU A 183 8.78 9.73 -6.16
N GLN A 184 9.42 10.79 -5.67
CA GLN A 184 10.55 10.72 -4.74
C GLN A 184 10.11 10.58 -3.28
N ASN A 185 8.85 10.91 -2.98
CA ASN A 185 8.35 11.02 -1.61
C ASN A 185 7.32 9.93 -1.25
N ILE A 186 7.15 8.92 -2.11
CA ILE A 186 6.23 7.79 -1.88
C ILE A 186 6.71 7.01 -0.65
N ILE A 187 5.74 6.58 0.17
CA ILE A 187 6.00 5.80 1.38
C ILE A 187 5.08 4.59 1.50
N VAL A 188 5.56 3.57 2.22
CA VAL A 188 4.72 2.53 2.83
C VAL A 188 4.67 2.76 4.32
N ALA A 189 3.47 3.00 4.85
CA ALA A 189 3.22 3.10 6.28
C ALA A 189 2.61 1.78 6.78
N ARG A 190 3.38 1.05 7.58
CA ARG A 190 2.95 -0.23 8.17
C ARG A 190 2.21 0.02 9.49
N PRO A 191 1.07 -0.64 9.74
CA PRO A 191 0.37 -0.55 11.02
C PRO A 191 1.31 -0.86 12.19
N SER A 192 1.33 0.03 13.17
CA SER A 192 2.02 -0.14 14.45
C SER A 192 1.04 0.07 15.59
N LEU A 193 1.34 -0.50 16.76
CA LEU A 193 0.60 -0.22 18.00
C LEU A 193 0.62 1.29 18.31
N PRO A 194 -0.40 1.82 19.03
CA PRO A 194 -0.49 3.24 19.36
C PRO A 194 0.78 3.81 20.02
N ASP A 195 1.39 3.05 20.94
CA ASP A 195 2.59 3.43 21.67
C ASP A 195 3.89 2.86 21.06
N GLY A 196 3.78 2.18 19.92
CA GLY A 196 4.92 1.57 19.23
C GLY A 196 5.66 2.53 18.31
N CYS A 197 6.90 2.16 17.97
CA CYS A 197 7.67 2.83 16.92
C CYS A 197 6.90 2.79 15.59
N ARG A 198 6.85 3.93 14.89
CA ARG A 198 6.20 4.04 13.58
C ARG A 198 7.12 3.48 12.51
N THR A 199 6.58 2.64 11.63
CA THR A 199 7.30 2.10 10.48
C THR A 199 6.83 2.80 9.21
N VAL A 200 7.66 3.74 8.73
CA VAL A 200 7.44 4.45 7.47
C VAL A 200 8.63 4.15 6.57
N LEU A 201 8.39 3.41 5.50
CA LEU A 201 9.43 2.95 4.58
C LEU A 201 9.43 3.83 3.32
N PRO A 202 10.57 4.39 2.90
CA PRO A 202 10.67 5.14 1.66
C PRO A 202 10.55 4.21 0.44
N VAL A 203 9.84 4.67 -0.59
CA VAL A 203 9.71 3.95 -1.86
C VAL A 203 10.38 4.76 -2.97
N CYS A 204 11.42 4.20 -3.55
CA CYS A 204 12.16 4.81 -4.64
C CYS A 204 11.58 4.39 -5.98
N TYR A 205 10.37 4.88 -6.29
CA TYR A 205 9.59 4.44 -7.45
C TYR A 205 10.34 4.56 -8.78
N THR A 206 11.06 5.66 -9.00
CA THR A 206 11.87 5.83 -10.21
C THR A 206 12.97 4.77 -10.32
N ASN A 207 13.63 4.41 -9.21
CA ASN A 207 14.68 3.40 -9.22
C ASN A 207 14.09 2.00 -9.49
N ILE A 208 12.92 1.71 -8.90
CA ILE A 208 12.20 0.45 -9.15
C ILE A 208 11.84 0.32 -10.64
N VAL A 209 11.23 1.36 -11.23
CA VAL A 209 10.68 1.28 -12.60
C VAL A 209 11.74 1.47 -13.68
N GLN A 210 12.68 2.41 -13.51
CA GLN A 210 13.63 2.79 -14.56
C GLN A 210 14.99 2.08 -14.42
N LEU A 211 15.36 1.67 -13.21
CA LEU A 211 16.69 1.12 -12.91
C LEU A 211 16.62 -0.33 -12.44
N GLY A 212 15.42 -0.89 -12.24
CA GLY A 212 15.23 -2.26 -11.77
C GLY A 212 15.69 -2.51 -10.33
N ASP A 213 15.88 -1.44 -9.55
CA ASP A 213 16.33 -1.55 -8.16
C ASP A 213 15.15 -1.96 -7.26
N THR A 214 15.13 -3.22 -6.85
CA THR A 214 14.10 -3.80 -5.99
C THR A 214 14.34 -3.53 -4.49
N SER A 215 15.36 -2.75 -4.13
CA SER A 215 15.74 -2.44 -2.73
C SER A 215 14.60 -1.84 -1.90
N THR A 216 13.68 -1.12 -2.54
CA THR A 216 12.50 -0.50 -1.92
C THR A 216 11.17 -1.03 -2.47
N ASN A 217 11.21 -2.09 -3.28
CA ASN A 217 10.00 -2.78 -3.73
C ASN A 217 9.58 -3.82 -2.68
N TYR A 218 8.98 -3.32 -1.59
CA TYR A 218 8.59 -4.13 -0.44
C TYR A 218 7.41 -5.06 -0.77
N GLN A 219 7.39 -6.23 -0.13
CA GLN A 219 6.20 -7.07 -0.07
C GLN A 219 5.18 -6.40 0.86
N LEU A 220 3.94 -6.30 0.39
CA LEU A 220 2.84 -5.69 1.12
C LEU A 220 2.19 -6.69 2.05
N LEU A 221 1.88 -6.22 3.26
CA LEU A 221 1.21 -6.99 4.29
C LEU A 221 -0.21 -6.44 4.54
N PRO A 222 -1.10 -7.27 5.12
CA PRO A 222 -2.39 -6.83 5.62
C PRO A 222 -2.33 -5.52 6.41
N GLY A 223 -3.11 -4.54 5.96
CA GLY A 223 -3.21 -3.23 6.60
C GLY A 223 -2.10 -2.24 6.24
N ASP A 224 -1.13 -2.59 5.40
CA ASP A 224 -0.14 -1.63 4.90
C ASP A 224 -0.84 -0.49 4.12
N ARG A 225 -0.31 0.74 4.21
CA ARG A 225 -0.80 1.90 3.46
C ARG A 225 0.31 2.46 2.60
N ILE A 226 0.10 2.42 1.30
CA ILE A 226 0.94 3.12 0.33
C ILE A 226 0.37 4.53 0.18
N PHE A 227 1.18 5.53 0.48
CA PHE A 227 0.78 6.92 0.34
C PHE A 227 1.66 7.60 -0.71
N VAL A 228 0.99 8.09 -1.76
CA VAL A 228 1.61 8.81 -2.88
C VAL A 228 1.31 10.30 -2.70
N PRO A 229 2.27 11.10 -2.19
CA PRO A 229 2.02 12.52 -1.95
C PRO A 229 1.95 13.31 -3.26
N SER A 230 1.30 14.48 -3.21
CA SER A 230 1.35 15.47 -4.29
C SER A 230 2.67 16.24 -4.30
N LYS A 231 3.18 16.55 -5.49
CA LYS A 231 4.29 17.48 -5.68
C LYS A 231 3.94 18.83 -5.08
N GLY A 232 4.89 19.40 -4.36
CA GLY A 232 4.82 20.80 -3.94
C GLY A 232 5.26 21.71 -5.09
N THR A 233 4.83 22.97 -5.04
CA THR A 233 5.19 23.99 -6.04
C THR A 233 6.71 24.09 -6.27
N PHE A 234 7.50 23.96 -5.20
CA PHE A 234 8.96 24.00 -5.30
C PHE A 234 9.54 22.81 -6.07
N GLU A 235 8.96 21.62 -5.90
CA GLU A 235 9.40 20.41 -6.61
C GLU A 235 9.05 20.49 -8.10
N ASP A 236 7.87 21.04 -8.42
CA ASP A 236 7.45 21.27 -9.81
C ASP A 236 8.34 22.29 -10.53
N LEU A 237 8.76 23.36 -9.85
CA LEU A 237 9.52 24.45 -10.47
C LEU A 237 11.04 24.21 -10.47
N PHE A 238 11.58 23.58 -9.41
CA PHE A 238 13.03 23.51 -9.18
C PHE A 238 13.55 22.08 -9.00
N GLY A 239 12.71 21.05 -9.13
CA GLY A 239 13.08 19.65 -8.85
C GLY A 239 14.21 19.10 -9.71
N GLY A 240 14.43 19.62 -10.92
CA GLY A 240 15.55 19.25 -11.79
C GLY A 240 16.88 19.94 -11.46
N TYR A 241 16.84 21.05 -10.71
CA TYR A 241 18.03 21.87 -10.41
C TYR A 241 18.70 21.49 -9.09
N PHE A 242 17.94 20.95 -8.13
CA PHE A 242 18.47 20.58 -6.82
C PHE A 242 18.28 19.08 -6.59
N LYS A 243 19.38 18.31 -6.72
CA LYS A 243 19.42 16.94 -6.17
C LYS A 243 19.30 17.04 -4.66
N ARG A 244 18.17 16.61 -4.11
CA ARG A 244 17.93 16.60 -2.66
C ARG A 244 18.38 15.28 -2.09
N GLY A 245 19.42 15.33 -1.24
CA GLY A 245 19.83 14.23 -0.37
C GLY A 245 18.63 13.56 0.30
N GLY A 246 18.24 12.40 -0.23
CA GLY A 246 17.10 11.61 0.22
C GLY A 246 17.41 10.12 0.19
N PRO A 247 16.52 9.28 0.75
CA PRO A 247 16.70 7.83 0.84
C PRO A 247 16.87 7.13 -0.53
N CYS A 248 16.55 7.82 -1.63
CA CYS A 248 16.59 7.29 -2.99
C CYS A 248 17.82 7.70 -3.82
N ASP A 249 18.75 8.49 -3.25
CA ASP A 249 19.94 9.00 -3.95
C ASP A 249 21.12 8.02 -3.97
N GLY A 250 20.86 6.71 -3.98
CA GLY A 250 21.89 5.69 -4.10
C GLY A 250 22.72 5.83 -5.39
N PRO A 251 23.96 5.31 -5.43
CA PRO A 251 24.79 5.35 -6.62
C PRO A 251 24.16 4.54 -7.76
N GLN A 252 23.74 5.23 -8.82
CA GLN A 252 23.18 4.63 -10.04
C GLN A 252 24.30 4.48 -11.09
N VAL A 253 25.21 3.54 -10.86
CA VAL A 253 26.31 3.21 -11.77
C VAL A 253 25.94 2.00 -12.63
N SER A 254 26.25 2.03 -13.92
CA SER A 254 26.00 0.88 -14.79
C SER A 254 26.99 -0.25 -14.47
N CYS A 255 26.53 -1.50 -14.48
CA CYS A 255 27.42 -2.66 -14.32
C CYS A 255 28.46 -2.80 -15.45
N PHE A 256 28.34 -2.01 -16.53
CA PHE A 256 29.33 -1.94 -17.61
C PHE A 256 30.40 -0.86 -17.39
N SER A 257 30.25 -0.03 -16.36
CA SER A 257 31.31 0.87 -15.91
C SER A 257 32.25 0.08 -15.00
N GLY A 258 33.56 0.10 -15.29
CA GLY A 258 34.59 -0.67 -14.57
C GLY A 258 34.75 -0.37 -13.08
N ASN A 259 33.91 0.50 -12.50
CA ASN A 259 33.90 0.89 -11.09
C ASN A 259 32.69 0.35 -10.30
N CYS A 260 31.98 -0.66 -10.82
CA CYS A 260 30.85 -1.25 -10.10
C CYS A 260 31.29 -2.21 -8.98
N ASN A 261 30.52 -2.20 -7.88
CA ASN A 261 30.63 -3.13 -6.75
C ASN A 261 30.64 -4.60 -7.25
N PRO A 262 31.47 -5.51 -6.68
CA PRO A 262 31.54 -6.93 -7.04
C PRO A 262 30.20 -7.71 -7.03
N ALA A 263 29.12 -7.14 -6.48
CA ALA A 263 27.76 -7.69 -6.60
C ALA A 263 27.17 -7.64 -8.03
N CYS A 264 27.74 -6.82 -8.95
CA CYS A 264 27.54 -6.97 -10.40
C CYS A 264 28.33 -8.20 -10.88
N GLY A 265 28.01 -9.39 -10.39
CA GLY A 265 28.63 -10.65 -10.77
C GLY A 265 28.23 -11.07 -12.19
N GLY A 266 28.65 -10.30 -13.20
CA GLY A 266 28.25 -10.52 -14.59
C GLY A 266 26.75 -10.37 -14.83
N LEU A 267 26.36 -10.22 -16.10
CA LEU A 267 24.97 -10.50 -16.47
C LEU A 267 24.68 -11.98 -16.14
N PRO A 268 23.51 -12.35 -15.61
CA PRO A 268 23.09 -13.75 -15.68
C PRO A 268 23.14 -14.14 -17.15
N THR A 269 24.07 -15.01 -17.53
CA THR A 269 24.12 -15.56 -18.89
C THR A 269 22.86 -16.38 -19.04
N VAL A 270 21.82 -15.82 -19.64
CA VAL A 270 20.67 -16.59 -20.10
C VAL A 270 21.24 -17.63 -21.05
N PRO A 271 21.13 -18.94 -20.77
CA PRO A 271 21.61 -19.94 -21.70
C PRO A 271 20.86 -19.74 -23.01
N VAL A 272 21.60 -19.36 -24.05
CA VAL A 272 21.05 -19.28 -25.41
C VAL A 272 20.63 -20.71 -25.76
N PRO A 273 19.35 -20.97 -26.09
CA PRO A 273 18.97 -22.28 -26.59
C PRO A 273 19.77 -22.53 -27.86
N THR A 274 20.62 -23.56 -27.84
CA THR A 274 21.34 -24.01 -29.03
C THR A 274 20.33 -24.48 -30.07
N PRO A 275 20.53 -24.16 -31.36
CA PRO A 275 19.61 -24.53 -32.43
C PRO A 275 19.47 -26.05 -32.59
#